data_AF-K7FRC1-F1
#
_entry.id   AF-K7FRC1-F1
#
_cell.length_a   1.000
_cell.length_b   1.000
_cell.length_c   1.000
_cell.angle_alpha   90.00
_cell.angle_beta   90.00
_cell.angle_gamma   90.00
#
_symmetry.space_group_name_H-M   'P 1'
#
loop_
_entity.id
_entity.type
_entity.pdbx_description
1 polymer ?
#
loop_
_entity_poly.entity_id
_entity_poly.type
_entity_poly.pdbx_seq_one_letter_code
_entity_poly.pdbx_strand_id
1 'polypeptide(L)'
;SGSAKVKAPPKIIDTGGGFFLEEEEEEEHKIEKIVHQPGPVLEFDYLICEECGKEFMDSYLMQHFDWATCDNCRDVEGKHKLITRTEAKQEYLLKDCDLDKREPMLRFILKKNPHNSQWGDMKLYLKLQVIKRSLEVWGSEEALQEARETRQDNREKMKQKKFDKKVKELRRAVRSSVWKKETSAHQHEYGPEENIEEDMYKKTCTICGHELTYEKITPWAPWPYC
;
A
#
# COMPACT_ATOMS: atom_id res chain seq x y z
N SER A 1 -64.77 42.70 76.94
CA SER A 1 -63.72 42.23 77.87
C SER A 1 -62.82 41.26 77.11
N GLY A 2 -61.67 41.75 76.62
CA GLY A 2 -60.67 40.92 75.96
C GLY A 2 -59.74 40.30 76.98
N SER A 3 -59.76 38.98 77.10
CA SER A 3 -58.84 38.25 77.97
C SER A 3 -57.62 37.80 77.17
N ALA A 4 -56.50 38.50 77.37
CA ALA A 4 -55.18 38.08 76.91
C ALA A 4 -54.78 36.80 77.65
N LYS A 5 -54.46 35.74 76.91
CA LYS A 5 -53.88 34.52 77.48
C LYS A 5 -52.39 34.75 77.74
N VAL A 6 -52.02 34.89 79.01
CA VAL A 6 -50.64 34.82 79.47
C VAL A 6 -50.16 33.37 79.35
N LYS A 7 -49.08 33.12 78.61
CA LYS A 7 -48.45 31.79 78.53
C LYS A 7 -47.67 31.53 79.83
N ALA A 8 -47.82 30.33 80.39
CA ALA A 8 -47.07 29.87 81.57
C ALA A 8 -45.59 29.62 81.21
N PRO A 9 -44.65 29.74 82.16
CA PRO A 9 -43.23 29.54 81.89
C PRO A 9 -42.92 28.06 81.58
N PRO A 10 -41.92 27.78 80.71
CA PRO A 10 -41.56 26.42 80.33
C PRO A 10 -41.04 25.62 81.52
N LYS A 11 -41.40 24.33 81.59
CA LYS A 11 -40.90 23.40 82.60
C LYS A 11 -39.48 22.97 82.21
N ILE A 12 -38.55 23.15 83.14
CA ILE A 12 -37.14 22.80 82.96
C ILE A 12 -36.93 21.41 83.58
N ILE A 13 -36.31 20.50 82.83
CA ILE A 13 -35.98 19.14 83.30
C ILE A 13 -34.47 19.05 83.53
N ASP A 14 -34.07 18.76 84.77
CA ASP A 14 -32.67 18.58 85.16
C ASP A 14 -32.24 17.12 84.95
N THR A 15 -31.27 16.90 84.08
CA THR A 15 -30.74 15.57 83.76
C THR A 15 -29.56 15.15 84.65
N GLY A 16 -29.24 15.93 85.69
CA GLY A 16 -28.22 15.59 86.70
C GLY A 16 -26.77 15.71 86.23
N GLY A 17 -26.54 16.29 85.04
CA GLY A 17 -25.23 16.50 84.41
C GLY A 17 -24.82 17.96 84.22
N GLY A 18 -25.48 18.91 84.90
CA GLY A 18 -25.11 20.33 84.88
C GLY A 18 -25.55 21.14 83.65
N PHE A 19 -26.48 20.62 82.85
CA PHE A 19 -27.09 21.34 81.72
C PHE A 19 -28.62 21.22 81.78
N PHE A 20 -29.32 22.34 81.60
CA PHE A 20 -30.77 22.40 81.49
C PHE A 20 -31.16 22.32 80.01
N LEU A 21 -32.02 21.37 79.63
CA LEU A 21 -32.59 21.25 78.28
C LEU A 21 -34.04 21.75 78.29
N GLU A 22 -34.39 22.60 77.33
CA GLU A 22 -35.78 22.99 77.05
C GLU A 22 -36.42 21.89 76.17
N GLU A 23 -37.64 21.44 76.52
CA GLU A 23 -38.41 20.53 75.67
C GLU A 23 -38.83 21.29 74.39
N GLU A 24 -38.07 21.11 73.30
CA GLU A 24 -38.49 21.51 71.96
C GLU A 24 -39.63 20.60 71.49
N GLU A 25 -40.76 21.20 71.11
CA GLU A 25 -41.91 20.51 70.53
C GLU A 25 -41.44 19.69 69.31
N GLU A 26 -41.77 18.39 69.30
CA GLU A 26 -41.41 17.46 68.22
C GLU A 26 -41.98 17.94 66.88
N GLU A 27 -41.18 18.67 66.10
CA GLU A 27 -41.49 18.90 64.68
C GLU A 27 -41.33 17.57 63.95
N GLU A 28 -42.45 16.94 63.60
CA GLU A 28 -42.51 15.79 62.71
C GLU A 28 -41.92 16.16 61.33
N HIS A 29 -40.61 15.97 61.16
CA HIS A 29 -39.96 15.99 59.87
C HIS A 29 -40.50 14.84 59.02
N LYS A 30 -41.51 15.14 58.18
CA LYS A 30 -41.93 14.24 57.10
C LYS A 30 -40.71 13.95 56.22
N ILE A 31 -40.20 12.72 56.34
CA ILE A 31 -39.22 12.18 55.41
C ILE A 31 -39.92 12.07 54.06
N GLU A 32 -39.79 13.09 53.21
CA GLU A 32 -40.20 13.00 51.82
C GLU A 32 -39.40 11.85 51.20
N LYS A 33 -40.12 10.85 50.67
CA LYS A 33 -39.50 9.79 49.88
C LYS A 33 -38.85 10.45 48.68
N ILE A 34 -37.53 10.60 48.72
CA ILE A 34 -36.72 10.96 47.56
C ILE A 34 -36.88 9.81 46.57
N VAL A 35 -37.83 9.97 45.64
CA VAL A 35 -37.91 9.11 44.46
C VAL A 35 -36.73 9.51 43.59
N HIS A 36 -35.64 8.77 43.70
CA HIS A 36 -34.60 8.84 42.69
C HIS A 36 -35.27 8.52 41.35
N GLN A 37 -35.32 9.51 40.45
CA GLN A 37 -35.62 9.18 39.06
C GLN A 37 -34.56 8.16 38.62
N PRO A 38 -34.95 7.04 37.98
CA PRO A 38 -33.95 6.16 37.40
C PRO A 38 -33.08 7.04 36.49
N GLY A 39 -31.76 6.97 36.67
CA GLY A 39 -30.83 7.70 35.80
C GLY A 39 -31.18 7.40 34.34
N PRO A 40 -30.91 8.32 33.40
CA PRO A 40 -31.24 8.11 31.99
C PRO A 40 -30.75 6.72 31.57
N VAL A 41 -31.69 5.88 31.14
CA VAL A 41 -31.35 4.60 30.52
C VAL A 41 -30.58 4.98 29.28
N LEU A 42 -29.25 4.79 29.31
CA LEU A 42 -28.48 4.73 28.10
C LEU A 42 -29.15 3.59 27.32
N GLU A 43 -29.84 3.92 26.22
CA GLU A 43 -30.16 2.95 25.19
C GLU A 43 -28.81 2.39 24.74
N PHE A 44 -28.36 1.33 25.40
CA PHE A 44 -27.30 0.53 24.88
C PHE A 44 -27.91 -0.14 23.65
N ASP A 45 -27.50 0.30 22.47
CA ASP A 45 -27.98 -0.24 21.21
C ASP A 45 -27.62 -1.73 21.15
N TYR A 46 -28.55 -2.59 21.58
CA TYR A 46 -28.41 -4.03 21.45
C TYR A 46 -28.45 -4.37 19.95
N LEU A 47 -27.37 -4.95 19.45
CA LEU A 47 -27.23 -5.34 18.05
C LEU A 47 -27.59 -6.82 17.89
N ILE A 48 -28.20 -7.16 16.77
CA ILE A 48 -28.59 -8.55 16.46
C ILE A 48 -27.48 -9.19 15.62
N CYS A 49 -26.97 -10.35 16.06
CA CYS A 49 -25.95 -11.09 15.33
C CYS A 49 -26.53 -11.69 14.04
N GLU A 50 -25.93 -11.40 12.88
CA GLU A 50 -26.36 -11.90 11.57
C GLU A 50 -26.25 -13.44 11.44
N GLU A 51 -25.38 -14.08 12.22
CA GLU A 51 -25.13 -15.52 12.13
C GLU A 51 -26.02 -16.36 13.07
N CYS A 52 -26.34 -15.87 14.27
CA CYS A 52 -27.16 -16.63 15.25
C CYS A 52 -28.45 -15.93 15.71
N GLY A 53 -28.70 -14.69 15.28
CA GLY A 53 -29.90 -13.91 15.63
C GLY A 53 -29.98 -13.47 17.10
N LYS A 54 -28.93 -13.71 17.91
CA LYS A 54 -28.90 -13.30 19.32
C LYS A 54 -28.47 -11.84 19.44
N GLU A 55 -29.05 -11.16 20.42
CA GLU A 55 -28.63 -9.82 20.82
C GLU A 55 -27.23 -9.86 21.45
N PHE A 56 -26.40 -8.90 21.09
CA PHE A 56 -25.10 -8.65 21.69
C PHE A 56 -24.87 -7.14 21.76
N MET A 57 -24.17 -6.68 22.79
CA MET A 57 -23.86 -5.25 22.94
C MET A 57 -22.60 -4.88 22.20
N ASP A 58 -21.60 -5.77 22.25
CA ASP A 58 -20.28 -5.50 21.72
C ASP A 58 -19.64 -6.79 21.19
N SER A 59 -18.81 -6.66 20.17
CA SER A 59 -18.02 -7.76 19.63
C SER A 59 -16.78 -7.24 18.93
N TYR A 60 -15.75 -8.08 18.81
CA TYR A 60 -14.52 -7.71 18.13
C TYR A 60 -14.77 -7.22 16.69
N LEU A 61 -15.67 -7.88 15.98
CA LEU A 61 -15.99 -7.57 14.58
C LEU A 61 -16.81 -6.27 14.46
N MET A 62 -17.70 -6.00 15.41
CA MET A 62 -18.45 -4.75 15.45
C MET A 62 -17.50 -3.58 15.77
N GLN A 63 -16.67 -3.67 16.81
CA GLN A 63 -15.74 -2.59 17.19
C GLN A 63 -14.78 -2.19 16.07
N HIS A 64 -14.18 -3.19 15.42
CA HIS A 64 -13.09 -2.94 14.48
C HIS A 64 -13.57 -2.77 13.04
N PHE A 65 -14.68 -3.38 12.65
CA PHE A 65 -15.11 -3.45 11.26
C PHE A 65 -16.56 -3.02 11.03
N ASP A 66 -17.32 -2.64 12.06
CA ASP A 66 -18.78 -2.42 11.99
C ASP A 66 -19.52 -3.64 11.40
N TRP A 67 -19.08 -4.84 11.76
CA TRP A 67 -19.65 -6.09 11.24
C TRP A 67 -20.46 -6.81 12.32
N ALA A 68 -21.76 -6.99 12.08
CA ALA A 68 -22.76 -7.41 13.08
C ALA A 68 -22.73 -8.92 13.39
N THR A 69 -21.59 -9.39 13.91
CA THR A 69 -21.41 -10.78 14.35
C THR A 69 -20.89 -10.79 15.78
N CYS A 70 -21.55 -11.55 16.67
CA CYS A 70 -21.10 -11.73 18.05
C CYS A 70 -19.82 -12.58 18.11
N ASP A 71 -19.04 -12.46 19.20
CA ASP A 71 -17.75 -13.17 19.31
C ASP A 71 -17.89 -14.70 19.31
N ASN A 72 -19.02 -15.24 19.74
CA ASN A 72 -19.30 -16.68 19.69
C ASN A 72 -19.42 -17.22 18.25
N CYS A 73 -19.86 -16.37 17.31
CA CYS A 73 -20.00 -16.73 15.89
C CYS A 73 -18.76 -16.33 15.07
N ARG A 74 -17.76 -15.73 15.70
CA ARG A 74 -16.55 -15.26 15.02
C ARG A 74 -15.65 -16.42 14.61
N ASP A 75 -15.75 -16.79 13.34
CA ASP A 75 -14.84 -17.70 12.68
C ASP A 75 -13.58 -16.99 12.12
N VAL A 76 -12.45 -17.11 12.81
CA VAL A 76 -11.18 -16.42 12.48
C VAL A 76 -10.45 -17.05 11.28
N GLU A 77 -10.66 -18.34 11.01
CA GLU A 77 -9.93 -19.06 9.96
C GLU A 77 -10.71 -19.15 8.65
N GLY A 78 -12.04 -19.17 8.72
CA GLY A 78 -12.92 -19.21 7.56
C GLY A 78 -13.51 -17.85 7.21
N LYS A 79 -14.78 -17.64 7.57
CA LYS A 79 -15.59 -16.49 7.10
C LYS A 79 -14.98 -15.14 7.49
N HIS A 80 -14.57 -14.98 8.74
CA HIS A 80 -14.09 -13.70 9.29
C HIS A 80 -12.56 -13.58 9.29
N LYS A 81 -11.91 -14.29 8.37
CA LYS A 81 -10.47 -14.18 8.14
C LYS A 81 -10.10 -12.73 7.80
N LEU A 82 -8.99 -12.27 8.39
CA LEU A 82 -8.39 -10.99 8.05
C LEU A 82 -7.35 -11.18 6.94
N ILE A 83 -7.35 -10.28 5.97
CA ILE A 83 -6.41 -10.28 4.84
C ILE A 83 -5.63 -8.97 4.78
N THR A 84 -4.40 -9.04 4.27
CA THR A 84 -3.55 -7.85 4.17
C THR A 84 -4.03 -6.91 3.06
N ARG A 85 -3.70 -5.61 3.16
CA ARG A 85 -3.93 -4.66 2.05
C ARG A 85 -3.38 -5.15 0.70
N THR A 86 -2.21 -5.79 0.71
CA THR A 86 -1.58 -6.32 -0.49
C THR A 86 -2.34 -7.50 -1.07
N GLU A 87 -2.80 -8.42 -0.22
CA GLU A 87 -3.62 -9.57 -0.60
C GLU A 87 -4.96 -9.10 -1.17
N ALA A 88 -5.64 -8.16 -0.51
CA ALA A 88 -6.86 -7.54 -1.01
C ALA A 88 -6.71 -6.97 -2.43
N LYS A 89 -5.63 -6.22 -2.69
CA LYS A 89 -5.37 -5.63 -4.02
C LYS A 89 -4.99 -6.66 -5.08
N GLN A 90 -4.25 -7.71 -4.70
CA GLN A 90 -3.76 -8.72 -5.64
C GLN A 90 -4.85 -9.74 -5.99
N GLU A 91 -5.54 -10.27 -4.98
CA GLU A 91 -6.58 -11.28 -5.18
C GLU A 91 -7.83 -10.63 -5.76
N TYR A 92 -8.35 -9.56 -5.15
CA TYR A 92 -9.62 -8.94 -5.56
C TYR A 92 -9.47 -7.82 -6.58
N LEU A 93 -8.26 -7.65 -7.13
CA LEU A 93 -7.88 -6.66 -8.14
C LEU A 93 -8.26 -5.21 -7.79
N LEU A 94 -8.41 -4.91 -6.50
CA LEU A 94 -8.79 -3.59 -5.99
C LEU A 94 -7.65 -2.57 -6.08
N LYS A 95 -8.01 -1.31 -6.25
CA LYS A 95 -7.08 -0.17 -6.20
C LYS A 95 -7.13 0.49 -4.82
N ASP A 96 -6.15 1.36 -4.55
CA ASP A 96 -6.11 2.07 -3.27
C ASP A 96 -7.32 2.99 -3.05
N CYS A 97 -7.86 3.60 -4.11
CA CYS A 97 -9.10 4.37 -4.02
C CYS A 97 -10.31 3.52 -3.64
N ASP A 98 -10.33 2.25 -4.04
CA ASP A 98 -11.46 1.36 -3.75
C ASP A 98 -11.47 0.94 -2.29
N LEU A 99 -10.33 0.98 -1.60
CA LEU A 99 -10.21 0.70 -0.16
C LEU A 99 -10.37 1.97 0.68
N ASP A 100 -9.66 3.04 0.31
CA ASP A 100 -9.49 4.22 1.17
C ASP A 100 -10.52 5.34 0.90
N LYS A 101 -11.18 5.37 -0.27
CA LYS A 101 -12.02 6.52 -0.68
C LYS A 101 -13.48 6.19 -0.94
N ARG A 102 -13.78 4.97 -1.40
CA ARG A 102 -15.17 4.57 -1.68
C ARG A 102 -15.96 4.46 -0.38
N GLU A 103 -17.15 5.04 -0.38
CA GLU A 103 -18.09 4.97 0.75
C GLU A 103 -18.86 3.64 0.74
N PRO A 104 -19.08 3.01 1.90
CA PRO A 104 -18.47 3.31 3.20
C PRO A 104 -16.97 2.95 3.21
N MET A 105 -16.13 3.77 3.85
CA MET A 105 -14.69 3.48 3.95
C MET A 105 -14.47 2.17 4.70
N LEU A 106 -13.59 1.30 4.17
CA LEU A 106 -13.29 0.04 4.84
C LEU A 106 -12.41 0.27 6.06
N ARG A 107 -12.88 -0.16 7.23
CA ARG A 107 -12.07 -0.14 8.46
C ARG A 107 -10.98 -1.21 8.40
N PHE A 108 -9.89 -0.97 9.11
CA PHE A 108 -8.74 -1.86 9.17
C PHE A 108 -8.09 -1.85 10.56
N ILE A 109 -7.36 -2.93 10.84
CA ILE A 109 -6.52 -3.06 12.04
C ILE A 109 -5.05 -2.89 11.63
N LEU A 110 -4.29 -2.14 12.42
CA LEU A 110 -2.85 -2.00 12.27
C LEU A 110 -2.13 -3.09 13.08
N LYS A 111 -1.18 -3.79 12.46
CA LYS A 111 -0.34 -4.79 13.12
C LYS A 111 1.12 -4.61 12.70
N LYS A 112 2.06 -4.91 13.60
CA LYS A 112 3.50 -4.92 13.26
C LYS A 112 3.77 -5.96 12.16
N ASN A 113 4.66 -5.63 11.24
CA ASN A 113 5.02 -6.54 10.16
C ASN A 113 5.83 -7.74 10.70
N PRO A 114 5.40 -9.00 10.47
CA PRO A 114 6.02 -10.20 11.03
C PRO A 114 7.40 -10.48 10.42
N HIS A 115 7.67 -9.98 9.21
CA HIS A 115 8.98 -10.16 8.59
C HIS A 115 10.02 -9.20 9.15
N ASN A 116 9.62 -7.98 9.49
CA ASN A 116 10.50 -7.00 10.11
C ASN A 116 9.67 -5.95 10.86
N SER A 117 9.83 -5.88 12.17
CA SER A 117 9.11 -4.95 13.04
C SER A 117 9.48 -3.48 12.83
N GLN A 118 10.62 -3.19 12.19
CA GLN A 118 11.02 -1.83 11.81
C GLN A 118 10.31 -1.35 10.54
N TRP A 119 9.74 -2.25 9.74
CA TRP A 119 8.91 -1.84 8.61
C TRP A 119 7.59 -1.25 9.10
N GLY A 120 6.97 -0.44 8.25
CA GLY A 120 5.66 0.16 8.56
C GLY A 120 4.61 -0.90 8.91
N ASP A 121 3.66 -0.51 9.75
CA ASP A 121 2.57 -1.38 10.19
C ASP A 121 1.73 -1.85 9.01
N MET A 122 1.36 -3.13 9.03
CA MET A 122 0.45 -3.70 8.05
C MET A 122 -1.00 -3.30 8.36
N LYS A 123 -1.78 -3.05 7.32
CA LYS A 123 -3.24 -2.92 7.42
C LYS A 123 -3.90 -4.26 7.14
N LEU A 124 -4.74 -4.69 8.06
CA LEU A 124 -5.55 -5.90 7.97
C LEU A 124 -7.03 -5.53 7.80
N TYR A 125 -7.65 -6.07 6.75
CA TYR A 125 -9.06 -5.86 6.41
C TYR A 125 -9.84 -7.16 6.61
N LEU A 126 -11.14 -7.04 6.91
CA LEU A 126 -12.03 -8.19 6.97
C LEU A 126 -12.29 -8.71 5.55
N LYS A 127 -12.01 -10.00 5.29
CA LYS A 127 -12.13 -10.61 3.95
C LYS A 127 -13.53 -10.43 3.35
N LEU A 128 -14.59 -10.59 4.14
CA LEU A 128 -15.98 -10.41 3.69
C LEU A 128 -16.25 -9.00 3.15
N GLN A 129 -15.76 -7.97 3.84
CA GLN A 129 -15.91 -6.59 3.37
C GLN A 129 -15.18 -6.34 2.06
N VAL A 130 -13.99 -6.94 1.92
CA VAL A 130 -13.20 -6.85 0.68
C VAL A 130 -13.91 -7.56 -0.48
N ILE A 131 -14.49 -8.74 -0.25
CA ILE A 131 -15.31 -9.45 -1.26
C ILE A 131 -16.49 -8.57 -1.68
N LYS A 132 -17.24 -8.03 -0.72
CA LYS A 132 -18.38 -7.14 -1.01
C LYS A 132 -17.94 -5.91 -1.82
N ARG A 133 -16.83 -5.27 -1.44
CA ARG A 133 -16.24 -4.15 -2.19
C ARG A 133 -15.77 -4.56 -3.58
N SER A 134 -15.25 -5.77 -3.75
CA SER A 134 -14.86 -6.29 -5.06
C SER A 134 -16.07 -6.48 -5.98
N LEU A 135 -17.16 -7.04 -5.46
CA LEU A 135 -18.42 -7.17 -6.19
C LEU A 135 -19.01 -5.80 -6.55
N GLU A 136 -18.90 -4.79 -5.68
CA GLU A 136 -19.30 -3.41 -6.01
C GLU A 136 -18.46 -2.78 -7.13
N VAL A 137 -17.17 -3.12 -7.22
CA VAL A 137 -16.24 -2.57 -8.22
C VAL A 137 -16.36 -3.29 -9.57
N TRP A 138 -16.49 -4.62 -9.54
CA TRP A 138 -16.47 -5.47 -10.74
C TRP A 138 -17.87 -5.91 -11.20
N GLY A 139 -18.89 -5.73 -10.38
CA GLY A 139 -20.28 -6.12 -10.65
C GLY A 139 -20.57 -7.59 -10.39
N SER A 140 -19.70 -8.50 -10.84
CA SER A 140 -19.85 -9.95 -10.64
C SER A 140 -18.51 -10.64 -10.39
N GLU A 141 -18.56 -11.82 -9.78
CA GLU A 141 -17.37 -12.67 -9.59
C GLU A 141 -16.80 -13.14 -10.94
N GLU A 142 -17.67 -13.35 -11.94
CA GLU A 142 -17.28 -13.73 -13.30
C GLU A 142 -16.42 -12.62 -13.95
N ALA A 143 -16.81 -11.36 -13.83
CA ALA A 143 -16.05 -10.23 -14.37
C ALA A 143 -14.69 -10.07 -13.67
N LEU A 144 -14.63 -10.33 -12.35
CA LEU A 144 -13.37 -10.35 -11.61
C LEU A 144 -12.45 -11.47 -12.12
N GLN A 145 -13.01 -12.66 -12.37
CA GLN A 145 -12.26 -13.81 -12.86
C GLN A 145 -11.73 -13.61 -14.28
N GLU A 146 -12.55 -13.09 -15.21
CA GLU A 146 -12.12 -12.73 -16.57
C GLU A 146 -10.99 -11.69 -16.53
N ALA A 147 -11.09 -10.69 -15.65
CA ALA A 147 -10.05 -9.69 -15.46
C ALA A 147 -8.74 -10.29 -14.91
N ARG A 148 -8.81 -11.32 -14.04
CA ARG A 148 -7.65 -12.06 -13.55
C ARG A 148 -6.97 -12.83 -14.67
N GLU A 149 -7.72 -13.59 -15.46
CA GLU A 149 -7.23 -14.38 -16.58
C GLU A 149 -6.57 -13.47 -17.63
N THR A 150 -7.23 -12.36 -17.98
CA THR A 150 -6.67 -11.35 -18.89
C THR A 150 -5.34 -10.78 -18.37
N ARG A 151 -5.21 -10.52 -17.06
CA ARG A 151 -3.94 -10.06 -16.46
C ARG A 151 -2.87 -11.12 -16.51
N GLN A 152 -3.22 -12.38 -16.30
CA GLN A 152 -2.29 -13.50 -16.36
C GLN A 152 -1.77 -13.69 -17.78
N ASP A 153 -2.66 -13.76 -18.77
CA ASP A 153 -2.32 -13.88 -20.19
C ASP A 153 -1.40 -12.74 -20.64
N ASN A 154 -1.71 -11.52 -20.25
CA ASN A 154 -0.88 -10.37 -20.59
C ASN A 154 0.51 -10.47 -19.94
N ARG A 155 0.60 -10.96 -18.70
CA ARG A 155 1.88 -11.18 -18.03
C ARG A 155 2.70 -12.26 -18.75
N GLU A 156 2.08 -13.34 -19.20
CA GLU A 156 2.72 -14.41 -19.96
C GLU A 156 3.20 -13.93 -21.33
N LYS A 157 2.34 -13.22 -22.08
CA LYS A 157 2.70 -12.57 -23.35
C LYS A 157 3.89 -11.63 -23.18
N MET A 158 3.92 -10.84 -22.10
CA MET A 158 5.04 -9.93 -21.83
C MET A 158 6.33 -10.67 -21.45
N LYS A 159 6.24 -11.78 -20.70
CA LYS A 159 7.40 -12.64 -20.41
C LYS A 159 7.95 -13.25 -21.70
N GLN A 160 7.09 -13.76 -22.58
CA GLN A 160 7.49 -14.34 -23.86
C GLN A 160 8.19 -13.29 -24.75
N LYS A 161 7.57 -12.12 -24.92
CA LYS A 161 8.17 -11.01 -25.69
C LYS A 161 9.54 -10.60 -25.13
N LYS A 162 9.70 -10.57 -23.80
CA LYS A 162 10.98 -10.26 -23.15
C LYS A 162 12.04 -11.33 -23.43
N PHE A 163 11.65 -12.60 -23.42
CA PHE A 163 12.53 -13.71 -23.77
C PHE A 163 12.95 -13.65 -25.24
N ASP A 164 11.99 -13.50 -26.16
CA ASP A 164 12.25 -13.41 -27.60
C ASP A 164 13.17 -12.23 -27.94
N LYS A 165 12.97 -11.09 -27.28
CA LYS A 165 13.86 -9.92 -27.39
C LYS A 165 15.29 -10.28 -26.99
N LYS A 166 15.49 -10.94 -25.85
CA LYS A 166 16.83 -11.39 -25.40
C LYS A 166 17.47 -12.37 -26.38
N VAL A 167 16.71 -13.31 -26.92
CA VAL A 167 17.20 -14.27 -27.93
C VAL A 167 17.62 -13.53 -29.20
N LYS A 168 16.82 -12.55 -29.66
CA LYS A 168 17.14 -11.73 -30.83
C LYS A 168 18.42 -10.90 -30.63
N GLU A 169 18.58 -10.30 -29.44
CA GLU A 169 19.78 -9.54 -29.06
C GLU A 169 21.01 -10.45 -29.02
N LEU A 170 20.91 -11.63 -28.41
CA LEU A 170 21.98 -12.63 -28.39
C LEU A 170 22.39 -13.06 -29.81
N ARG A 171 21.41 -13.38 -30.67
CA ARG A 171 21.66 -13.71 -32.08
C ARG A 171 22.31 -12.56 -32.86
N ARG A 172 22.01 -11.31 -32.50
CA ARG A 172 22.64 -10.12 -33.13
C ARG A 172 24.10 -10.00 -32.68
N ALA A 173 24.37 -10.16 -31.38
CA ALA A 173 25.71 -10.12 -30.83
C ALA A 173 26.63 -11.17 -31.48
N VAL A 174 26.18 -12.43 -31.55
CA VAL A 174 26.93 -13.53 -32.19
C VAL A 174 27.16 -13.26 -33.68
N ARG A 175 26.16 -12.77 -34.43
CA ARG A 175 26.36 -12.42 -35.85
C ARG A 175 27.36 -11.28 -36.02
N SER A 176 27.32 -10.26 -35.16
CA SER A 176 28.26 -9.15 -35.24
C SER A 176 29.69 -9.55 -34.88
N SER A 177 29.90 -10.51 -33.97
CA SER A 177 31.25 -11.01 -33.66
C SER A 177 31.82 -11.89 -34.78
N VAL A 178 30.97 -12.68 -35.46
CA VAL A 178 31.40 -13.49 -36.61
C VAL A 178 31.67 -12.64 -37.86
N TRP A 179 30.92 -11.54 -38.06
CA TRP A 179 31.10 -10.65 -39.21
C TRP A 179 32.23 -9.63 -39.05
N LYS A 180 32.74 -9.41 -37.83
CA LYS A 180 34.03 -8.73 -37.60
C LYS A 180 35.21 -9.65 -37.98
N LYS A 181 35.15 -10.28 -39.15
CA LYS A 181 36.34 -10.77 -39.82
C LYS A 181 37.19 -9.53 -40.08
N GLU A 182 38.39 -9.50 -39.52
CA GLU A 182 39.31 -8.37 -39.59
C GLU A 182 39.34 -7.80 -41.02
N THR A 183 38.63 -6.69 -41.25
CA THR A 183 38.94 -5.76 -42.32
C THR A 183 40.16 -4.95 -41.88
N SER A 184 41.23 -5.66 -41.50
CA SER A 184 42.56 -5.09 -41.57
C SER A 184 42.80 -4.92 -43.06
N ALA A 185 42.45 -3.74 -43.57
CA ALA A 185 42.86 -3.34 -44.90
C ALA A 185 44.38 -3.46 -44.90
N HIS A 186 44.92 -4.35 -45.74
CA HIS A 186 46.34 -4.56 -45.82
C HIS A 186 47.04 -3.21 -46.04
N GLN A 187 47.85 -2.79 -45.08
CA GLN A 187 48.63 -1.57 -45.21
C GLN A 187 49.80 -1.86 -46.16
N HIS A 188 49.77 -1.24 -47.34
CA HIS A 188 50.78 -1.47 -48.37
C HIS A 188 52.12 -0.85 -47.97
N GLU A 189 53.13 -1.69 -47.75
CA GLU A 189 54.53 -1.28 -47.74
C GLU A 189 55.08 -1.40 -49.15
N TYR A 190 55.39 -0.26 -49.77
CA TYR A 190 55.91 -0.21 -51.14
C TYR A 190 57.44 -0.31 -51.14
N GLY A 191 57.97 -1.16 -52.01
CA GLY A 191 59.40 -1.33 -52.24
C GLY A 191 60.03 -0.21 -53.07
N PRO A 192 61.27 -0.39 -53.54
CA PRO A 192 61.97 0.59 -54.36
C PRO A 192 61.17 0.96 -55.61
N GLU A 193 61.26 2.22 -56.02
CA GLU A 193 60.57 2.75 -57.18
C GLU A 193 61.34 2.45 -58.47
N GLU A 194 60.59 2.08 -59.51
CA GLU A 194 61.09 1.83 -60.86
C GLU A 194 60.58 2.95 -61.77
N ASN A 195 61.48 3.57 -62.53
CA ASN A 195 61.11 4.54 -63.56
C ASN A 195 60.72 3.77 -64.83
N ILE A 196 59.50 4.00 -65.32
CA ILE A 196 59.01 3.34 -66.54
C ILE A 196 59.20 4.27 -67.74
N GLU A 197 58.78 5.52 -67.60
CA GLU A 197 58.80 6.55 -68.65
C GLU A 197 59.20 7.92 -68.07
N GLU A 198 59.46 8.91 -68.93
CA GLU A 198 59.77 10.28 -68.51
C GLU A 198 58.66 10.79 -67.56
N ASP A 199 59.06 11.13 -66.33
CA ASP A 199 58.21 11.53 -65.20
C ASP A 199 57.22 10.48 -64.63
N MET A 200 57.14 9.25 -65.16
CA MET A 200 56.29 8.17 -64.62
C MET A 200 57.06 7.13 -63.80
N TYR A 201 56.64 6.93 -62.55
CA TYR A 201 57.24 6.01 -61.59
C TYR A 201 56.25 4.95 -61.13
N LYS A 202 56.74 3.73 -60.88
CA LYS A 202 55.97 2.61 -60.35
C LYS A 202 56.61 2.09 -59.08
N LYS A 203 55.79 1.74 -58.10
CA LYS A 203 56.23 1.03 -56.90
C LYS A 203 55.31 -0.15 -56.60
N THR A 204 55.89 -1.28 -56.24
CA THR A 204 55.15 -2.51 -55.96
C THR A 204 55.19 -2.81 -54.46
N CYS A 205 54.05 -3.17 -53.89
CA CYS A 205 53.96 -3.56 -52.49
C CYS A 205 54.67 -4.89 -52.27
N THR A 206 55.62 -4.91 -51.32
CA THR A 206 56.47 -6.08 -51.04
C THR A 206 55.72 -7.25 -50.43
N ILE A 207 54.55 -6.97 -49.82
CA ILE A 207 53.78 -7.96 -49.06
C ILE A 207 52.65 -8.57 -49.90
N CYS A 208 51.99 -7.78 -50.75
CA CYS A 208 50.83 -8.24 -51.51
C CYS A 208 50.94 -8.10 -53.05
N GLY A 209 52.04 -7.54 -53.56
CA GLY A 209 52.25 -7.36 -55.00
C GLY A 209 51.40 -6.27 -55.66
N HIS A 210 50.72 -5.42 -54.89
CA HIS A 210 49.94 -4.30 -55.44
C HIS A 210 50.85 -3.25 -56.08
N GLU A 211 50.54 -2.85 -57.30
CA GLU A 211 51.33 -1.89 -58.07
C GLU A 211 50.70 -0.50 -58.01
N LEU A 212 51.49 0.52 -57.69
CA LEU A 212 51.07 1.92 -57.70
C LEU A 212 51.94 2.72 -58.67
N THR A 213 51.32 3.22 -59.73
CA THR A 213 51.94 4.13 -60.72
C THR A 213 51.59 5.58 -60.37
N TYR A 214 52.58 6.47 -60.47
CA TYR A 214 52.41 7.89 -60.15
C TYR A 214 53.42 8.76 -60.91
N GLU A 215 53.05 10.00 -61.16
CA GLU A 215 53.92 10.99 -61.81
C GLU A 215 54.74 11.76 -60.76
N LYS A 216 56.04 11.98 -61.03
CA LYS A 216 56.86 12.90 -60.22
C LYS A 216 57.12 14.17 -61.02
N ILE A 217 56.60 15.28 -60.52
CA ILE A 217 56.97 16.61 -61.02
C ILE A 217 58.35 16.94 -60.42
N THR A 218 59.37 16.97 -61.27
CA THR A 218 60.68 17.48 -60.87
C THR A 218 60.57 18.99 -60.59
N PRO A 219 60.93 19.48 -59.39
CA PRO A 219 60.99 20.93 -59.17
C PRO A 219 62.03 21.52 -60.12
N TRP A 220 61.60 22.44 -60.98
CA TRP A 220 62.47 23.21 -61.87
C TRP A 220 63.72 23.67 -61.11
N ALA A 221 64.90 23.29 -61.62
CA ALA A 221 66.17 23.75 -61.09
C ALA A 221 66.20 25.30 -61.11
N PRO A 222 66.55 25.98 -60.01
CA PRO A 222 66.72 27.43 -60.05
C PRO A 222 67.87 27.74 -61.01
N TRP A 223 67.55 28.55 -62.02
CA TRP A 223 68.48 29.02 -63.04
C TRP A 223 69.75 29.61 -62.42
N PRO A 224 70.94 29.43 -63.02
CA PRO A 224 72.16 30.03 -62.51
C PRO A 224 72.07 31.54 -62.73
N TYR A 225 71.99 32.32 -61.65
CA TYR A 225 72.24 33.75 -61.73
C TYR A 225 73.73 34.02 -61.56
N CYS A 226 74.24 34.87 -62.44
CA CYS A 226 75.60 35.42 -62.52
C CYS A 226 76.11 36.03 -61.21
#